data_AF-A0A7J4B0V8-F1
#
_entry.id   AF-A0A7J4B0V8-F1
#
_cell.length_a   1.000
_cell.length_b   1.000
_cell.length_c   1.000
_cell.angle_alpha   90.00
_cell.angle_beta   90.00
_cell.angle_gamma   90.00
#
_symmetry.space_group_name_H-M   'P 1'
#
loop_
_entity.id
_entity.type
_entity.pdbx_description
1 polymer ?
#
loop_
_entity_poly.entity_id
_entity_poly.type
_entity_poly.pdbx_seq_one_letter_code
_entity_poly.pdbx_strand_id
1 'polypeptide(L)'
;MFEDPDVIIFFLIFILFIIVAYKFFRLIAKAFFIGFLSALFPIIGNYFLDLGIPINIDTMMWFAITGIILYFFYEIIKLIIKGLKILTYPFRAGGKKKKEEEQ
;
A
#
# COMPACT_ATOMS: atom_id res chain seq x y z
N MET A 1 -30.20 -16.86 23.98
CA MET A 1 -30.12 -16.05 22.72
C MET A 1 -28.76 -16.11 22.02
N PHE A 2 -27.80 -16.92 22.48
CA PHE A 2 -26.76 -17.54 21.64
C PHE A 2 -26.40 -18.83 22.38
N GLU A 3 -27.10 -19.92 22.07
CA GLU A 3 -26.92 -21.22 22.74
C GLU A 3 -25.91 -22.12 22.00
N ASP A 4 -25.61 -21.81 20.75
CA ASP A 4 -24.71 -22.61 19.91
C ASP A 4 -23.35 -21.91 19.71
N PRO A 5 -22.23 -22.56 20.11
CA PRO A 5 -20.88 -22.00 19.96
C PRO A 5 -20.50 -21.76 18.49
N ASP A 6 -21.11 -22.50 17.56
CA ASP A 6 -20.88 -22.36 16.12
C ASP A 6 -21.30 -20.98 15.60
N VAL A 7 -22.43 -20.44 16.09
CA VAL A 7 -22.94 -19.13 15.68
C VAL A 7 -21.97 -18.00 16.09
N ILE A 8 -21.36 -18.13 17.27
CA ILE A 8 -20.37 -17.17 17.78
C ILE A 8 -19.09 -17.22 16.92
N ILE A 9 -18.65 -18.42 16.52
CA ILE A 9 -17.48 -18.61 15.66
C ILE A 9 -17.73 -18.00 14.28
N PHE A 10 -18.87 -18.27 13.65
CA PHE A 10 -19.22 -17.67 12.36
C PHE A 10 -19.29 -16.14 12.43
N PHE A 11 -19.83 -15.60 13.53
CA PHE A 11 -19.87 -14.16 13.75
C PHE A 11 -18.47 -13.54 13.88
N LEU A 12 -17.55 -14.20 14.59
CA LEU A 12 -16.15 -13.79 14.69
C LEU A 12 -15.44 -13.81 13.33
N ILE A 13 -15.64 -14.86 12.53
CA ILE A 13 -15.08 -14.96 11.18
C ILE A 13 -15.61 -13.84 10.30
N PHE A 14 -16.91 -13.54 10.39
CA PHE A 14 -17.54 -12.47 9.63
C PHE A 14 -16.97 -11.09 10.00
N ILE A 15 -16.77 -10.81 11.28
CA ILE A 15 -16.09 -9.58 11.74
C ILE A 15 -14.68 -9.49 11.17
N LEU A 16 -13.90 -10.59 11.25
CA LEU A 16 -12.55 -10.63 10.70
C LEU A 16 -12.55 -10.35 9.19
N PHE A 17 -13.50 -10.93 8.46
CA PHE A 17 -13.68 -10.68 7.03
C PHE A 17 -13.97 -9.21 6.72
N ILE A 18 -14.88 -8.57 7.47
CA ILE A 18 -15.17 -7.13 7.31
C ILE A 18 -13.93 -6.27 7.52
N ILE A 19 -13.13 -6.58 8.55
CA ILE A 19 -11.90 -5.83 8.85
C ILE A 19 -10.90 -5.94 7.70
N VAL A 20 -10.71 -7.16 7.16
CA VAL A 20 -9.82 -7.40 6.01
C VAL A 20 -10.35 -6.69 4.76
N ALA A 21 -11.65 -6.81 4.48
CA ALA A 21 -12.30 -6.18 3.33
C ALA A 21 -12.18 -4.65 3.38
N TYR A 22 -12.39 -4.03 4.53
CA TYR A 22 -12.25 -2.58 4.70
C TYR A 22 -10.82 -2.11 4.38
N LYS A 23 -9.81 -2.87 4.85
CA LYS A 23 -8.41 -2.57 4.57
C LYS A 23 -8.07 -2.70 3.09
N PHE A 24 -8.62 -3.73 2.45
CA PHE A 24 -8.45 -3.97 1.01
C PHE A 24 -9.12 -2.88 0.17
N PHE A 25 -10.35 -2.50 0.51
CA PHE A 25 -11.07 -1.43 -0.18
C PHE A 25 -10.34 -0.08 -0.10
N ARG A 26 -9.78 0.25 1.06
CA ARG A 26 -8.95 1.45 1.22
C ARG A 26 -7.70 1.42 0.31
N LEU A 27 -7.12 0.24 0.10
CA LEU A 27 -5.95 0.08 -0.77
C LEU A 27 -6.36 0.25 -2.26
N ILE A 28 -7.48 -0.35 -2.66
CA ILE A 28 -8.04 -0.18 -4.01
C ILE A 28 -8.37 1.29 -4.28
N ALA A 29 -9.02 1.98 -3.35
CA ALA A 29 -9.39 3.39 -3.53
C ALA A 29 -8.16 4.28 -3.79
N LYS A 30 -7.05 4.00 -3.12
CA LYS A 30 -5.77 4.69 -3.37
C LYS A 30 -5.18 4.33 -4.73
N ALA A 31 -5.19 3.05 -5.10
CA ALA A 31 -4.72 2.61 -6.40
C ALA A 31 -5.53 3.27 -7.53
N PHE A 32 -6.85 3.37 -7.38
CA PHE A 32 -7.72 4.06 -8.32
C PHE A 32 -7.37 5.53 -8.46
N PHE A 33 -7.17 6.24 -7.33
CA PHE A 33 -6.78 7.65 -7.34
C PHE A 33 -5.43 7.86 -8.04
N ILE A 34 -4.46 6.99 -7.79
CA ILE A 34 -3.14 7.04 -8.43
C ILE A 34 -3.25 6.75 -9.92
N GLY A 35 -4.00 5.72 -10.31
CA GLY A 35 -4.25 5.41 -11.71
C GLY A 35 -4.89 6.56 -12.45
N PHE A 36 -5.88 7.22 -11.84
CA PHE A 36 -6.53 8.41 -12.39
C PHE A 36 -5.54 9.58 -12.54
N LEU A 37 -4.73 9.86 -11.51
CA LEU A 37 -3.69 10.91 -11.58
C LEU A 37 -2.66 10.62 -12.67
N SER A 38 -2.23 9.36 -12.78
CA SER A 38 -1.26 8.94 -13.79
C SER A 38 -1.84 8.99 -15.20
N ALA A 39 -3.13 8.70 -15.39
CA ALA A 39 -3.80 8.86 -16.68
C ALA A 39 -3.76 10.31 -17.20
N LEU A 40 -3.77 11.29 -16.29
CA LEU A 40 -3.68 12.72 -16.62
C LEU A 40 -2.26 13.18 -16.94
N PHE A 41 -1.23 12.36 -16.65
CA PHE A 41 0.16 12.69 -16.89
C PHE A 41 0.47 13.17 -18.31
N PRO A 42 0.09 12.48 -19.40
CA PRO A 42 0.38 12.94 -20.77
C PRO A 42 -0.20 14.33 -21.06
N ILE A 43 -1.35 14.69 -20.47
CA ILE A 43 -1.96 16.01 -20.63
C ILE A 43 -1.10 17.07 -19.94
N ILE A 44 -0.75 16.83 -18.68
CA ILE A 44 0.07 17.75 -17.86
C ILE A 44 1.47 17.88 -18.45
N GLY A 45 2.09 16.76 -18.86
CA GLY A 45 3.43 16.71 -19.44
C GLY A 45 3.54 17.49 -20.74
N ASN A 46 2.53 17.42 -21.61
CA ASN A 46 2.52 18.25 -22.81
C ASN A 46 2.27 19.72 -22.50
N TYR A 47 1.38 20.04 -21.57
CA TYR A 47 1.05 21.42 -21.24
C TYR A 47 2.21 22.18 -20.58
N PHE A 48 2.96 21.53 -19.69
CA PHE A 48 4.03 22.20 -18.92
C PHE A 48 5.43 22.00 -19.47
N LEU A 49 5.69 20.87 -20.13
CA LEU A 49 7.04 20.43 -20.50
C LEU A 49 7.22 20.19 -22.00
N ASP A 50 6.16 20.39 -22.80
CA ASP A 50 6.15 20.20 -24.26
C ASP A 50 6.74 18.86 -24.70
N LEU A 51 6.42 17.79 -23.97
CA LEU A 51 7.04 16.46 -24.15
C LEU A 51 6.62 15.73 -25.44
N GLY A 52 5.71 16.30 -26.23
CA GLY A 52 5.24 15.71 -27.48
C GLY A 52 4.59 14.33 -27.32
N ILE A 53 4.03 14.02 -26.14
CA ILE A 53 3.43 12.72 -25.84
C ILE A 53 2.07 12.62 -26.56
N PRO A 54 1.77 11.51 -27.26
CA PRO A 54 0.44 11.33 -27.85
C PRO A 54 -0.68 11.33 -26.79
N ILE A 55 -1.69 12.19 -26.95
CA ILE A 55 -2.86 12.26 -26.06
C ILE A 55 -3.94 11.32 -26.58
N ASN A 56 -3.72 10.03 -26.35
CA ASN A 56 -4.57 8.94 -26.84
C ASN A 56 -5.13 8.16 -25.64
N ILE A 57 -6.29 7.51 -25.80
CA ILE A 57 -6.86 6.63 -24.75
C ILE A 57 -5.85 5.53 -24.38
N ASP A 58 -5.18 4.94 -25.37
CA ASP A 58 -4.18 3.88 -25.15
C ASP A 58 -3.01 4.38 -24.29
N THR A 59 -2.50 5.58 -24.59
CA THR A 59 -1.39 6.18 -23.86
C THR A 59 -1.80 6.53 -22.43
N MET A 60 -2.99 7.11 -22.24
CA MET A 60 -3.53 7.39 -20.90
C MET A 60 -3.70 6.11 -20.08
N MET A 61 -4.25 5.05 -20.69
CA MET A 61 -4.39 3.73 -20.04
C MET A 61 -3.03 3.14 -19.67
N TRP A 62 -2.03 3.25 -20.56
CA TRP A 62 -0.68 2.76 -20.29
C TRP A 62 -0.04 3.45 -19.08
N PHE A 63 -0.17 4.79 -18.99
CA PHE A 63 0.28 5.53 -17.80
C PHE A 63 -0.53 5.19 -16.54
N ALA A 64 -1.85 5.00 -16.66
CA ALA A 64 -2.70 4.60 -15.54
C ALA A 64 -2.28 3.24 -14.97
N ILE A 65 -2.11 2.24 -15.83
CA ILE A 65 -1.66 0.89 -15.45
C ILE A 65 -0.27 0.95 -14.84
N THR A 66 0.66 1.68 -15.47
CA THR A 66 2.02 1.84 -14.96
C THR A 66 2.03 2.50 -13.58
N GLY A 67 1.23 3.54 -13.37
CA GLY A 67 1.09 4.22 -12.08
C GLY A 67 0.54 3.30 -10.99
N ILE A 68 -0.47 2.49 -11.31
CA ILE A 68 -1.03 1.47 -10.40
C ILE A 68 0.04 0.42 -10.05
N ILE A 69 0.76 -0.10 -11.04
CA ILE A 69 1.83 -1.09 -10.82
C ILE A 69 2.91 -0.50 -9.90
N LEU A 70 3.37 0.73 -10.18
CA LEU A 70 4.35 1.41 -9.33
C LEU A 70 3.85 1.59 -7.89
N TYR A 71 2.56 1.90 -7.71
CA TYR A 71 1.97 2.01 -6.38
C TYR A 71 2.03 0.69 -5.60
N PHE A 72 1.71 -0.44 -6.26
CA PHE A 72 1.83 -1.75 -5.64
C PHE A 72 3.28 -2.10 -5.28
N PHE A 73 4.24 -1.82 -6.17
CA PHE A 73 5.66 -1.96 -5.86
C PHE A 73 6.07 -1.13 -4.63
N TYR A 74 5.61 0.12 -4.55
CA TYR A 74 5.87 0.98 -3.41
C TYR A 74 5.30 0.41 -2.09
N GLU A 75 4.05 -0.08 -2.09
CA GLU A 75 3.46 -0.70 -0.89
C GLU A 75 4.19 -1.98 -0.49
N ILE A 76 4.63 -2.81 -1.45
CA ILE A 76 5.42 -4.02 -1.19
C ILE A 76 6.76 -3.65 -0.53
N ILE A 77 7.50 -2.70 -1.10
CA ILE A 77 8.79 -2.24 -0.55
C ILE A 77 8.58 -1.67 0.87
N LYS A 78 7.52 -0.90 1.08
CA LYS A 78 7.18 -0.33 2.39
C LYS A 78 6.87 -1.43 3.42
N LEU A 79 6.21 -2.51 3.02
CA LEU A 79 5.98 -3.68 3.87
C LEU A 79 7.30 -4.38 4.22
N ILE A 80 8.19 -4.59 3.25
CA ILE A 80 9.51 -5.19 3.48
C ILE A 80 10.33 -4.34 4.47
N ILE A 81 10.39 -3.02 4.27
CA ILE A 81 11.11 -2.10 5.15
C ILE A 81 10.53 -2.14 6.58
N LYS A 82 9.20 -2.20 6.72
CA LYS A 82 8.56 -2.35 8.03
C LYS A 82 8.91 -3.70 8.68
N GLY A 83 8.91 -4.79 7.92
CA GLY A 83 9.33 -6.11 8.41
C GLY A 83 10.79 -6.12 8.88
N LEU A 84 11.70 -5.54 8.09
CA LEU A 84 13.11 -5.40 8.45
C LEU A 84 13.31 -4.53 9.71
N LYS A 85 12.56 -3.44 9.86
CA LYS A 85 12.61 -2.60 11.06
C LYS A 85 12.17 -3.34 12.32
N ILE A 86 11.14 -4.19 12.22
CA ILE A 86 10.67 -5.02 13.35
C ILE A 86 11.74 -6.06 13.71
N LEU A 87 12.37 -6.69 12.71
CA LEU A 87 13.43 -7.68 12.92
C LEU A 87 14.72 -7.06 13.53
N THR A 88 15.07 -5.83 13.14
CA THR A 88 16.26 -5.13 13.64
C THR A 88 16.02 -4.36 14.95
N TYR A 89 14.76 -4.21 15.38
CA TYR A 89 14.39 -3.56 16.64
C TYR A 89 14.97 -4.24 17.90
N PRO A 90 14.88 -5.58 18.08
CA PRO A 90 15.49 -6.24 19.23
C PRO A 90 17.02 -6.12 19.24
N PHE A 91 17.67 -6.04 18.07
CA PHE A 91 19.12 -5.91 17.95
C PHE A 91 19.63 -4.50 18.33
N ARG A 92 18.86 -3.45 18.00
CA ARG A 92 19.19 -2.06 18.37
C ARG A 92 18.95 -1.75 19.85
N ALA A 93 17.98 -2.42 20.49
CA ALA A 93 17.72 -2.27 21.92
C ALA A 93 18.83 -2.91 22.77
N GLY A 94 19.38 -4.06 22.35
CA GLY A 94 20.51 -4.71 23.04
C GLY A 94 21.85 -3.99 22.88
N GLY A 95 22.09 -3.32 21.75
CA GLY A 95 23.37 -2.62 21.48
C GLY A 95 23.55 -1.28 22.21
N LYS A 96 22.48 -0.65 22.69
CA LYS A 96 22.58 0.61 23.46
C LYS A 96 22.99 0.38 24.92
N LYS A 97 22.55 -0.71 25.55
CA LYS A 97 22.94 -1.02 26.94
C LYS A 97 24.43 -1.32 27.09
N LYS A 98 25.07 -1.90 26.08
CA LYS A 98 26.48 -2.28 26.13
C LYS A 98 27.47 -1.11 26.02
N LYS A 99 27.02 0.09 25.66
CA LYS A 99 27.88 1.30 25.57
C LYS A 99 27.79 2.21 26.79
N GLU A 100 26.82 2.01 27.67
CA GLU A 100 26.68 2.78 28.93
C GLU A 100 27.37 2.10 30.12
N GLU A 101 27.68 0.79 30.06
CA GLU A 101 28.42 0.07 31.11
C GLU A 101 29.96 0.12 30.95
N GLU A 102 30.48 0.66 29.84
CA GLU A 102 31.93 0.80 29.57
C GLU A 102 32.45 2.26 29.71
N GLN A 103 31.64 3.21 30.22
CA GLN A 103 32.06 4.58 30.53
C GLN A 103 32.14 4.84 32.03
#